data_AF-A0A2V4BIR2-F1
#
_entry.id   AF-A0A2V4BIR2-F1
#
_cell.length_a   1.000
_cell.length_b   1.000
_cell.length_c   1.000
_cell.angle_alpha   90.00
_cell.angle_beta   90.00
_cell.angle_gamma   90.00
#
_symmetry.space_group_name_H-M   'P 1'
#
loop_
_entity.id
_entity.type
_entity.pdbx_description
1 polymer ?
#
loop_
_entity_poly.entity_id
_entity_poly.type
_entity_poly.pdbx_seq_one_letter_code
_entity_poly.pdbx_strand_id
1 'polypeptide(L)'
;AGTYTVWIKDANGCTSPSAAVTVYPQLTASAAVTRELSCSPTTPDAQITLTVSGGRTAYTYEVSTNGGTSYTGMATNVYTASAAGTYTFKITDANSCTVT
;
A
#
# COMPACT_ATOMS: atom_id res chain seq x y z
N ALA A 1 2.45 -16.69 -0.39
CA ALA A 1 1.00 -16.65 -0.10
C ALA A 1 0.49 -18.08 -0.04
N GLY A 2 -0.53 -18.35 0.77
CA GLY A 2 -1.12 -19.69 0.85
C GLY A 2 -2.47 -19.69 1.56
N THR A 3 -3.28 -20.70 1.29
CA THR A 3 -4.53 -20.95 2.01
C THR A 3 -4.30 -22.11 2.96
N TYR A 4 -4.63 -21.90 4.23
CA TYR A 4 -4.37 -22.82 5.32
C TYR A 4 -5.67 -23.16 6.04
N THR A 5 -5.81 -24.41 6.44
CA THR A 5 -6.86 -24.87 7.36
C THR A 5 -6.18 -25.24 8.67
N VAL A 6 -6.60 -24.62 9.77
CA VAL A 6 -6.11 -24.94 11.11
C VAL A 6 -6.95 -26.08 11.65
N TRP A 7 -6.31 -27.05 12.30
CA TRP A 7 -7.01 -28.17 12.92
C TRP A 7 -6.95 -28.03 14.44
N ILE A 8 -8.12 -28.12 15.07
CA ILE A 8 -8.25 -28.11 16.52
C ILE A 8 -8.45 -29.55 16.97
N LYS A 9 -7.67 -29.99 17.96
CA LYS A 9 -7.78 -31.32 18.56
C LYS A 9 -8.07 -31.17 20.05
N ASP A 10 -9.13 -31.80 20.53
CA ASP A 10 -9.44 -31.82 21.97
C ASP A 10 -8.64 -32.88 22.72
N ALA A 11 -8.78 -32.91 24.06
CA ALA A 11 -8.10 -33.88 24.92
C ALA A 11 -8.58 -35.33 24.69
N ASN A 12 -9.79 -35.50 24.14
CA ASN A 12 -10.36 -36.82 23.83
C ASN A 12 -9.93 -37.33 22.44
N GLY A 13 -9.21 -36.52 21.67
CA GLY A 13 -8.67 -36.87 20.36
C GLY A 13 -9.55 -36.50 19.17
N CYS A 14 -10.69 -35.87 19.38
CA CYS A 14 -11.58 -35.39 18.33
C CYS A 14 -10.93 -34.20 17.60
N THR A 15 -10.98 -34.20 16.27
CA THR A 15 -10.43 -33.11 15.45
C THR A 15 -11.51 -32.38 14.68
N SER A 16 -11.40 -31.06 14.59
CA SER A 16 -12.28 -30.23 13.76
C SER A 16 -11.46 -29.20 12.98
N PRO A 17 -11.68 -29.05 11.66
CA PRO A 17 -11.01 -28.03 10.86
C PRO A 17 -11.66 -26.65 11.08
N SER A 18 -10.84 -25.61 11.02
CA SER A 18 -11.31 -24.22 10.88
C SER A 18 -11.81 -23.96 9.46
N ALA A 19 -12.45 -22.80 9.27
CA ALA A 19 -12.56 -22.23 7.93
C ALA A 19 -11.16 -22.02 7.33
N ALA A 20 -11.08 -22.10 6.00
CA ALA A 20 -9.84 -21.82 5.28
C ALA A 20 -9.45 -20.33 5.46
N VAL A 21 -8.19 -20.08 5.81
CA VAL A 21 -7.62 -18.75 5.97
C VAL A 21 -6.56 -18.52 4.91
N THR A 22 -6.67 -17.43 4.16
CA THR A 22 -5.67 -17.04 3.17
C THR A 22 -4.67 -16.06 3.76
N VAL A 23 -3.39 -16.42 3.73
CA VAL A 23 -2.26 -15.57 4.10
C VAL A 23 -1.63 -15.01 2.82
N TYR A 24 -1.68 -13.69 2.70
CA TYR A 24 -1.09 -12.95 1.57
C TYR A 24 0.40 -12.70 1.80
N PRO A 25 1.20 -12.40 0.74
CA PRO A 25 2.58 -11.97 0.93
C PRO A 25 2.62 -10.67 1.73
N GLN A 26 3.77 -10.35 2.33
CA GLN A 26 3.97 -9.08 3.01
C GLN A 26 3.69 -7.91 2.04
N LEU A 27 2.91 -6.93 2.48
CA LEU A 27 2.72 -5.68 1.75
C LEU A 27 4.02 -4.88 1.75
N THR A 28 4.50 -4.52 0.57
CA THR A 28 5.66 -3.65 0.36
C THR A 28 5.34 -2.63 -0.72
N ALA A 29 5.99 -1.47 -0.65
CA ALA A 29 5.85 -0.44 -1.66
C ALA A 29 7.15 0.33 -1.86
N SER A 30 7.27 0.93 -3.04
CA SER A 30 8.32 1.88 -3.37
C SER A 30 7.73 3.07 -4.14
N ALA A 31 8.39 4.22 -4.01
CA ALA A 31 8.05 5.44 -4.74
C ALA A 31 9.23 5.84 -5.62
N ALA A 32 8.95 6.26 -6.86
CA ALA A 32 9.97 6.79 -7.77
C ALA A 32 9.46 8.04 -8.45
N VAL A 33 10.33 9.05 -8.59
CA VAL A 33 10.07 10.21 -9.45
C VAL A 33 10.16 9.72 -10.90
N THR A 34 9.04 9.73 -11.61
CA THR A 34 8.95 9.31 -13.01
C THR A 34 8.94 10.50 -13.97
N ARG A 35 8.67 11.71 -13.46
CA ARG A 35 8.93 12.98 -14.14
C ARG A 35 9.41 14.02 -13.14
N GLU A 36 10.51 14.67 -13.46
CA GLU A 36 11.06 15.76 -12.66
C GLU A 36 10.18 17.02 -12.71
N LEU A 37 10.25 17.81 -11.63
CA LEU A 37 9.64 19.13 -11.60
C LEU A 37 10.36 20.02 -12.63
N SER A 38 9.60 20.77 -13.44
CA SER A 38 10.18 21.57 -14.51
C SER A 38 9.61 22.99 -14.53
N CYS A 39 10.34 23.91 -15.15
CA CYS A 39 9.84 25.27 -15.44
C CYS A 39 9.03 25.33 -16.75
N SER A 40 8.66 24.18 -17.33
CA SER A 40 7.90 24.14 -18.57
C SER A 40 6.50 24.71 -18.38
N PRO A 41 6.02 25.63 -19.24
CA PRO A 41 4.67 26.17 -19.14
C PRO A 41 3.57 25.13 -19.43
N THR A 42 3.90 23.99 -20.06
CA THR A 42 2.93 22.96 -20.45
C THR A 42 2.84 21.79 -19.49
N THR A 43 3.95 21.41 -18.84
CA THR A 43 4.03 20.28 -17.91
C THR A 43 4.98 20.59 -16.76
N PRO A 44 4.65 21.57 -15.90
CA PRO A 44 5.54 22.01 -14.83
C PRO A 44 5.67 20.95 -13.72
N ASP A 45 4.60 20.21 -13.45
CA ASP A 45 4.52 19.33 -12.27
C ASP A 45 5.35 18.05 -12.41
N ALA A 46 5.95 17.64 -11.30
CA ALA A 46 6.59 16.34 -11.15
C ALA A 46 5.55 15.20 -11.06
N GLN A 47 5.95 14.00 -11.46
CA GLN A 47 5.18 12.77 -11.22
C GLN A 47 5.96 11.82 -10.34
N ILE A 48 5.29 11.31 -9.32
CA ILE A 48 5.79 10.27 -8.44
C ILE A 48 4.88 9.06 -8.62
N THR A 49 5.44 7.94 -9.05
CA THR A 49 4.71 6.69 -9.26
C THR A 49 5.02 5.70 -8.14
N LEU A 50 3.97 5.18 -7.53
CA LEU A 50 4.04 4.17 -6.48
C LEU A 50 3.94 2.78 -7.11
N THR A 51 4.86 1.90 -6.73
CA THR A 51 4.84 0.48 -7.05
C THR A 51 4.53 -0.30 -5.79
N VAL A 52 3.51 -1.16 -5.83
CA VAL A 52 3.05 -1.95 -4.69
C VAL A 52 3.25 -3.44 -5.01
N SER A 53 3.69 -4.22 -4.03
CA SER A 53 3.76 -5.67 -4.16
C SER A 53 3.32 -6.38 -2.87
N GLY A 54 2.78 -7.59 -3.01
CA GLY A 54 2.22 -8.34 -1.89
C GLY A 54 0.93 -7.73 -1.34
N GLY A 55 0.58 -8.07 -0.10
CA GLY A 55 -0.71 -7.74 0.50
C GLY A 55 -1.90 -8.32 -0.27
N ARG A 56 -3.09 -7.83 0.06
CA ARG A 56 -4.36 -8.18 -0.60
C ARG A 56 -4.87 -7.01 -1.43
N THR A 57 -5.05 -7.23 -2.73
CA THR A 57 -5.71 -6.26 -3.62
C THR A 57 -7.18 -6.05 -3.25
N ALA A 58 -7.80 -4.88 -3.46
CA ALA A 58 -7.26 -3.63 -4.01
C ALA A 58 -6.55 -2.75 -2.95
N TYR A 59 -5.81 -1.73 -3.41
CA TYR A 59 -5.05 -0.82 -2.55
C TYR A 59 -5.67 0.58 -2.52
N THR A 60 -5.54 1.26 -1.38
CA THR A 60 -5.76 2.71 -1.26
C THR A 60 -4.43 3.43 -1.05
N TYR A 61 -4.36 4.66 -1.54
CA TYR A 61 -3.14 5.46 -1.53
C TYR A 61 -3.42 6.78 -0.81
N GLU A 62 -2.52 7.18 0.07
CA GLU A 62 -2.59 8.45 0.75
C GLU A 62 -1.20 9.10 0.75
N VAL A 63 -1.16 10.43 0.82
CA VAL A 63 0.08 11.20 0.83
C VAL A 63 0.08 12.22 1.96
N SER A 64 1.25 12.39 2.56
CA SER A 64 1.58 13.50 3.45
C SER A 64 2.74 14.30 2.87
N THR A 65 2.72 15.61 3.06
CA THR A 65 3.68 16.55 2.46
C THR A 65 4.47 17.27 3.54
N ASN A 66 5.76 17.49 3.30
CA ASN A 66 6.66 18.30 4.13
C ASN A 66 6.65 17.93 5.61
N GLY A 67 6.66 16.62 5.91
CA GLY A 67 6.68 16.11 7.28
C GLY A 67 5.36 16.29 8.04
N GLY A 68 4.26 16.53 7.32
CA GLY A 68 2.92 16.56 7.90
C GLY A 68 2.57 15.25 8.63
N THR A 69 1.66 15.34 9.59
CA THR A 69 1.13 14.18 10.33
C THR A 69 -0.17 13.65 9.74
N SER A 70 -0.83 14.44 8.87
CA SER A 70 -2.06 14.07 8.19
C SER A 70 -1.78 13.51 6.80
N TYR A 71 -2.58 12.54 6.40
CA TYR A 71 -2.56 11.93 5.08
C TYR A 71 -3.82 12.33 4.30
N THR A 72 -3.65 12.60 3.01
CA THR A 72 -4.74 12.92 2.08
C THR A 72 -4.87 11.82 1.05
N GLY A 73 -6.10 11.36 0.77
CA GLY A 73 -6.35 10.30 -0.19
C GLY A 73 -5.98 10.68 -1.62
N MET A 74 -5.43 9.71 -2.34
CA MET A 74 -5.09 9.80 -3.76
C MET A 74 -6.01 8.91 -4.59
N ALA A 75 -6.36 9.35 -5.80
CA ALA A 75 -7.23 8.58 -6.70
C ALA A 75 -6.52 7.42 -7.42
N THR A 76 -5.19 7.53 -7.60
CA THR A 76 -4.37 6.54 -8.33
C THR A 76 -3.04 6.33 -7.61
N ASN A 77 -2.23 5.39 -8.10
CA ASN A 77 -0.85 5.19 -7.64
C ASN A 77 0.15 6.24 -8.19
N VAL A 78 -0.32 7.26 -8.90
CA VAL A 78 0.51 8.37 -9.40
C VAL A 78 0.13 9.65 -8.67
N TYR A 79 1.12 10.28 -8.06
CA TYR A 79 0.98 11.59 -7.42
C TYR A 79 1.59 12.69 -8.30
N THR A 80 0.88 13.80 -8.43
CA THR A 80 1.34 15.01 -9.13
C THR A 80 1.82 16.03 -8.09
N ALA A 81 3.10 16.37 -8.12
CA ALA A 81 3.70 17.33 -7.21
C ALA A 81 3.99 18.65 -7.94
N SER A 82 3.39 19.74 -7.48
CA SER A 82 3.56 21.09 -8.05
C SER A 82 4.67 21.91 -7.37
N ALA A 83 5.30 21.37 -6.33
CA ALA A 83 6.37 22.02 -5.59
C ALA A 83 7.45 21.03 -5.19
N ALA A 84 8.67 21.51 -5.00
CA ALA A 84 9.71 20.72 -4.36
C ALA A 84 9.37 20.52 -2.87
N GLY A 85 9.63 19.32 -2.36
CA GLY A 85 9.32 18.98 -0.98
C GLY A 85 9.51 17.50 -0.69
N THR A 86 9.26 17.13 0.56
CA THR A 86 9.27 15.72 0.99
C THR A 86 7.86 15.18 0.93
N TYR A 87 7.68 14.03 0.28
CA TYR A 87 6.40 13.35 0.17
C TYR A 87 6.50 11.99 0.82
N THR A 88 5.62 11.72 1.79
CA THR A 88 5.49 10.43 2.46
C THR A 88 4.20 9.78 2.00
N PHE A 89 4.29 8.56 1.47
CA PHE A 89 3.13 7.85 0.95
C PHE A 89 2.74 6.75 1.90
N LYS A 90 1.44 6.59 2.14
CA LYS A 90 0.89 5.47 2.89
C LYS A 90 0.00 4.67 1.96
N ILE A 91 0.24 3.37 1.91
CA ILE A 91 -0.52 2.43 1.08
C ILE A 91 -1.20 1.44 2.01
N THR A 92 -2.52 1.27 1.84
CA THR A 92 -3.32 0.32 2.62
C THR A 92 -3.89 -0.74 1.70
N ASP A 93 -3.77 -2.01 2.08
CA ASP A 93 -4.36 -3.13 1.35
C ASP A 93 -5.80 -3.44 1.80
N ALA A 94 -6.49 -4.37 1.12
CA ALA A 94 -7.87 -4.74 1.43
C ALA A 94 -8.03 -5.54 2.74
N ASN A 95 -6.93 -5.92 3.40
CA ASN A 95 -6.92 -6.49 4.75
C ASN A 95 -6.55 -5.45 5.82
N SER A 96 -6.50 -4.17 5.46
CA SER A 96 -6.11 -3.06 6.34
C SER A 96 -4.65 -3.08 6.80
N CYS A 97 -3.78 -3.83 6.11
CA CYS A 97 -2.34 -3.73 6.32
C CYS A 97 -1.81 -2.45 5.67
N THR A 98 -0.88 -1.77 6.35
CA THR A 98 -0.32 -0.49 5.89
C THR A 98 1.19 -0.55 5.71
N VAL A 99 1.69 0.11 4.66
CA VAL A 99 3.12 0.40 4.47
C VAL A 99 3.30 1.90 4.20
N THR A 100 4.41 2.46 4.70
CA THR A 100 4.78 3.87 4.55
C THR A 100 6.20 3.99 4.03
#